data_AF-A0A929KIH5-F1
#
_entry.id   AF-A0A929KIH5-F1
#
_cell.length_a   1.000
_cell.length_b   1.000
_cell.length_c   1.000
_cell.angle_alpha   90.00
_cell.angle_beta   90.00
_cell.angle_gamma   90.00
#
_symmetry.space_group_name_H-M   'P 1'
#
loop_
_entity.id
_entity.type
_entity.pdbx_description
1 polymer ?
#
loop_
_entity_poly.entity_id
_entity_poly.type
_entity_poly.pdbx_seq_one_letter_code
_entity_poly.pdbx_strand_id
1 'polypeptide(L)'
;MKDTAFGKSFTEMVDLTMVESDRNDEYTSFINTYVQLEFFGITEERTGKKNKLKKNSHLDLNKDAVHAFFASKADYFVTDDIGVQTKAFIVYKLFNIQTKVLSVQDFIARSMLLLKNEDTIASFYGGLSFSLKKGFMINQSLLDQRQLIKLLYPVFNYYNRMQINQNERGQSIQLFKSYEISYGIMFAEIALLISKCERVFGRAIDLKDEEKLSEFKEYEDGEFIRTWKHNGLDITLSWEKNTLGQSIIVLTMWF
;
A
#
# COMPACT_ATOMS: atom_id res chain seq x y z
N MET A 1 18.07 24.27 11.87
CA MET A 1 17.41 25.25 12.75
C MET A 1 17.16 24.58 14.09
N LYS A 2 17.72 25.13 15.17
CA LYS A 2 17.62 24.62 16.55
C LYS A 2 16.65 25.53 17.32
N ASP A 3 15.39 25.54 16.88
CA ASP A 3 14.40 26.55 17.30
C ASP A 3 13.43 26.01 18.38
N THR A 4 13.95 25.24 19.33
CA THR A 4 13.18 24.78 20.49
C THR A 4 13.75 25.43 21.74
N ALA A 5 12.91 25.61 22.78
CA ALA A 5 13.33 26.20 24.07
C ALA A 5 14.51 25.44 24.73
N PHE A 6 14.84 24.24 24.25
CA PHE A 6 15.88 23.35 24.75
C PHE A 6 17.16 23.31 23.89
N GLY A 7 17.24 24.09 22.79
CA GLY A 7 18.45 24.16 21.94
C GLY A 7 18.76 22.87 21.18
N LYS A 8 17.79 21.97 21.06
CA LYS A 8 17.88 20.67 20.37
C LYS A 8 16.91 20.61 19.19
N SER A 9 17.19 19.79 18.18
CA SER A 9 16.21 19.53 17.11
C SER A 9 15.03 18.71 17.65
N PHE A 10 13.89 18.72 16.94
CA PHE A 10 12.75 17.88 17.33
C PHE A 10 13.13 16.40 17.39
N THR A 11 13.89 15.91 16.41
CA THR A 11 14.36 14.51 16.40
C THR A 11 15.22 14.20 17.62
N GLU A 12 16.13 15.10 18.00
CA GLU A 12 16.95 14.95 19.21
C GLU A 12 16.09 14.95 20.49
N MET A 13 15.01 15.74 20.54
CA MET A 13 14.09 15.73 21.69
C MET A 13 13.28 14.44 21.75
N VAL A 14 12.80 13.95 20.61
CA VAL A 14 12.13 12.65 20.51
C VAL A 14 13.07 11.55 21.01
N ASP A 15 14.29 11.48 20.48
CA ASP A 15 15.28 10.48 20.88
C ASP A 15 15.56 10.46 22.38
N LEU A 16 15.58 11.62 23.04
CA LEU A 16 15.85 11.73 24.49
C LEU A 16 14.71 11.25 25.38
N THR A 17 13.48 11.25 24.86
CA THR A 17 12.29 10.81 25.62
C THR A 17 11.99 9.33 25.46
N MET A 18 12.65 8.66 24.50
CA MET A 18 12.46 7.24 24.21
C MET A 18 13.44 6.40 25.01
N VAL A 19 12.92 5.37 25.70
CA VAL A 19 13.75 4.30 26.26
C VAL A 19 14.33 3.48 25.11
N GLU A 20 15.53 2.91 25.24
CA GLU A 20 16.16 2.11 24.17
C GLU A 20 15.26 0.96 23.66
N SER A 21 14.42 0.37 24.53
CA SER A 21 13.42 -0.63 24.15
C SER A 21 12.39 -0.09 23.15
N ASP A 22 11.98 1.16 23.31
CA ASP A 22 10.92 1.80 22.53
C ASP A 22 11.42 2.26 21.15
N ARG A 23 12.74 2.36 20.97
CA ARG A 23 13.36 2.69 19.67
C ARG A 23 13.32 1.50 18.71
N ASN A 24 13.34 0.28 19.25
CA ASN A 24 13.29 -0.94 18.45
C ASN A 24 11.87 -1.38 18.10
N ASP A 25 10.85 -0.88 18.82
CA ASP A 25 9.45 -1.10 18.47
C ASP A 25 8.93 0.07 17.62
N GLU A 26 8.72 -0.19 16.34
CA GLU A 26 8.22 0.80 15.39
C GLU A 26 6.85 1.37 15.82
N TYR A 27 5.98 0.55 16.40
CA TYR A 27 4.66 0.99 16.85
C TYR A 27 4.79 2.00 17.98
N THR A 28 5.46 1.63 19.07
CA THR A 28 5.68 2.51 20.21
C THR A 28 6.44 3.78 19.77
N SER A 29 7.41 3.63 18.87
CA SER A 29 8.18 4.75 18.35
C SER A 29 7.34 5.77 17.60
N PHE A 30 6.47 5.28 16.71
CA PHE A 30 5.55 6.10 15.96
C PHE A 30 4.56 6.83 16.87
N ILE A 31 3.91 6.09 17.79
CA ILE A 31 2.89 6.66 18.68
C ILE A 31 3.49 7.75 19.57
N ASN A 32 4.67 7.50 20.16
CA ASN A 32 5.35 8.47 21.02
C ASN A 32 5.72 9.74 20.23
N THR A 33 6.28 9.59 19.03
CA THR A 33 6.65 10.74 18.19
C THR A 33 5.42 11.57 17.80
N TYR A 34 4.32 10.89 17.43
CA TYR A 34 3.06 11.56 17.08
C TYR A 34 2.52 12.37 18.25
N VAL A 35 2.47 11.77 19.44
CA VAL A 35 1.96 12.41 20.65
C VAL A 35 2.81 13.62 21.06
N GLN A 36 4.13 13.52 20.88
CA GLN A 36 5.07 14.59 21.22
C GLN A 36 4.96 15.83 20.33
N LEU A 37 4.46 15.72 19.10
CA LEU A 37 4.20 16.89 18.25
C LEU A 37 3.24 17.90 18.90
N GLU A 38 2.28 17.40 19.67
CA GLU A 38 1.32 18.23 20.39
C GLU A 38 1.98 18.81 21.66
N PHE A 39 2.71 17.97 22.41
CA PHE A 39 3.39 18.38 23.65
C PHE A 39 4.47 19.46 23.43
N PHE A 40 5.22 19.38 22.34
CA PHE A 40 6.22 20.39 21.99
C PHE A 40 5.65 21.61 21.27
N GLY A 41 4.33 21.69 21.12
CA GLY A 41 3.64 22.84 20.52
C GLY A 41 3.86 22.99 19.01
N ILE A 42 4.27 21.93 18.31
CA ILE A 42 4.54 21.97 16.86
C ILE A 42 3.24 21.97 16.06
N THR A 43 2.21 21.30 16.58
CA THR A 43 0.93 21.11 15.90
C THR A 43 -0.25 21.67 16.70
N GLU A 44 -0.03 22.77 17.43
CA GLU A 44 -1.08 23.42 18.23
C GLU A 44 -2.32 23.78 17.41
N GLU A 45 -3.40 23.04 17.61
CA GLU A 45 -4.68 23.33 16.97
C GLU A 45 -5.40 24.47 17.70
N ARG A 46 -5.85 25.48 16.96
CA ARG A 46 -6.64 26.61 17.48
C ARG A 46 -8.07 26.53 16.99
N THR A 47 -9.03 26.76 17.88
CA THR A 47 -10.46 26.69 17.59
C THR A 47 -11.20 28.00 17.89
N GLY A 48 -12.16 28.34 17.01
CA GLY A 48 -13.12 29.44 17.15
C GLY A 48 -12.61 30.85 16.85
N LYS A 49 -13.52 31.84 16.86
CA LYS A 49 -13.24 33.28 16.61
C LYS A 49 -12.23 33.93 17.59
N LYS A 50 -11.85 33.22 18.66
CA LYS A 50 -10.94 33.71 19.72
C LYS A 50 -9.58 33.00 19.76
N ASN A 51 -9.23 32.21 18.75
CA ASN A 51 -7.93 31.49 18.69
C ASN A 51 -7.61 30.71 19.98
N LYS A 52 -8.61 30.05 20.58
CA LYS A 52 -8.36 29.25 21.79
C LYS A 52 -7.67 27.96 21.41
N LEU A 53 -6.67 27.55 22.19
CA LEU A 53 -6.04 26.23 22.07
C LEU A 53 -7.13 25.15 22.20
N LYS A 54 -7.24 24.30 21.18
CA LYS A 54 -8.07 23.10 21.23
C LYS A 54 -7.42 22.17 22.26
N LYS A 55 -8.20 21.77 23.26
CA LYS A 55 -7.73 20.81 24.27
C LYS A 55 -8.04 19.41 23.77
N ASN A 56 -7.08 18.77 23.13
CA ASN A 56 -7.17 17.36 22.80
C ASN A 56 -6.85 16.54 24.06
N SER A 57 -7.67 15.53 24.38
CA SER A 57 -7.34 14.58 25.44
C SER A 57 -6.19 13.70 24.98
N HIS A 58 -5.34 13.26 25.92
CA HIS A 58 -4.29 12.28 25.61
C HIS A 58 -4.85 11.00 24.97
N LEU A 59 -6.06 10.58 25.38
CA LEU A 59 -6.75 9.43 24.80
C LEU A 59 -7.15 9.65 23.34
N ASP A 60 -7.57 10.85 22.98
CA ASP A 60 -7.97 11.18 21.61
C ASP A 60 -6.73 11.25 20.71
N LEU A 61 -5.66 11.87 21.21
CA LEU A 61 -4.37 11.95 20.52
C LEU A 61 -3.78 10.56 20.27
N ASN A 62 -3.89 9.65 21.25
CA ASN A 62 -3.42 8.28 21.11
C ASN A 62 -4.25 7.52 20.07
N LYS A 63 -5.58 7.66 20.05
CA LYS A 63 -6.42 7.06 19.00
C LYS A 63 -6.04 7.55 17.61
N ASP A 64 -5.84 8.86 17.44
CA ASP A 64 -5.43 9.44 16.17
C ASP A 64 -4.05 8.91 15.73
N ALA A 65 -3.12 8.79 16.68
CA ALA A 65 -1.81 8.20 16.43
C ALA A 65 -1.91 6.73 15.99
N VAL A 66 -2.78 5.93 16.63
CA VAL A 66 -3.03 4.53 16.27
C VAL A 66 -3.61 4.42 14.87
N HIS A 67 -4.61 5.25 14.53
CA HIS A 67 -5.19 5.28 13.19
C HIS A 67 -4.13 5.68 12.14
N ALA A 68 -3.33 6.71 12.41
CA ALA A 68 -2.24 7.12 11.52
C ALA A 68 -1.17 6.03 11.38
N PHE A 69 -0.87 5.27 12.44
CA PHE A 69 0.09 4.16 12.36
C PHE A 69 -0.43 3.05 11.45
N PHE A 70 -1.67 2.58 11.64
CA PHE A 70 -2.21 1.52 10.77
C PHE A 70 -2.41 2.01 9.33
N ALA A 71 -2.76 3.28 9.14
CA ALA A 71 -2.82 3.87 7.80
C ALA A 71 -1.45 3.98 7.12
N SER A 72 -0.34 3.99 7.89
CA SER A 72 1.02 3.99 7.33
C SER A 72 1.36 2.73 6.52
N LYS A 73 0.54 1.69 6.66
CA LYS A 73 0.65 0.43 5.93
C LYS A 73 -0.06 0.46 4.58
N ALA A 74 -0.82 1.52 4.30
CA ALA A 74 -1.57 1.72 3.06
C ALA A 74 -0.90 2.77 2.14
N ASP A 75 -1.32 2.81 0.87
CA ASP A 75 -0.82 3.80 -0.09
C ASP A 75 -1.32 5.23 0.23
N TYR A 76 -2.51 5.34 0.83
CA TYR A 76 -3.18 6.60 1.14
C TYR A 76 -3.79 6.58 2.55
N PHE A 77 -3.61 7.67 3.29
CA PHE A 77 -4.34 7.98 4.51
C PHE A 77 -5.31 9.12 4.23
N VAL A 78 -6.61 8.85 4.27
CA VAL A 78 -7.65 9.81 3.91
C VAL A 78 -8.39 10.27 5.17
N THR A 79 -8.35 11.57 5.43
CA THR A 79 -9.05 12.19 6.57
C THR A 79 -9.34 13.66 6.26
N ASP A 80 -10.45 14.21 6.73
CA ASP A 80 -10.75 15.65 6.64
C ASP A 80 -10.38 16.41 7.91
N ASP A 81 -9.86 15.73 8.94
CA ASP A 81 -9.31 16.39 10.13
C ASP A 81 -7.92 16.95 9.82
N ILE A 82 -7.84 18.28 9.71
CA ILE A 82 -6.62 19.02 9.38
C ILE A 82 -5.50 18.78 10.41
N GLY A 83 -5.87 18.63 11.68
CA GLY A 83 -4.94 18.36 12.76
C GLY A 83 -4.27 17.00 12.61
N VAL A 84 -5.10 15.98 12.39
CA VAL A 84 -4.64 14.62 12.11
C VAL A 84 -3.82 14.56 10.83
N GLN A 85 -4.26 15.24 9.77
CA GLN A 85 -3.53 15.32 8.50
C GLN A 85 -2.11 15.87 8.69
N THR A 86 -1.99 17.00 9.40
CA THR A 86 -0.71 17.69 9.61
C THR A 86 0.23 16.83 10.44
N LYS A 87 -0.26 16.27 11.55
CA LYS A 87 0.52 15.38 12.42
C LYS A 87 0.99 14.13 11.67
N ALA A 88 0.08 13.43 10.98
CA ALA A 88 0.42 12.24 10.20
C ALA A 88 1.44 12.56 9.09
N PHE A 89 1.27 13.68 8.38
CA PHE A 89 2.23 14.10 7.35
C PHE A 89 3.64 14.31 7.91
N ILE A 90 3.76 14.99 9.05
CA ILE A 90 5.05 15.25 9.69
C ILE A 90 5.70 13.91 10.12
N VAL A 91 4.97 13.07 10.84
CA VAL A 91 5.51 11.77 11.30
C VAL A 91 5.90 10.89 10.12
N TYR A 92 5.09 10.82 9.07
CA TYR A 92 5.43 10.04 7.88
C TYR A 92 6.72 10.53 7.22
N LYS A 93 6.97 11.84 7.18
CA LYS A 93 8.23 12.38 6.65
C LYS A 93 9.43 12.04 7.55
N LEU A 94 9.26 12.08 8.86
CA LEU A 94 10.34 11.74 9.81
C LEU A 94 10.73 10.26 9.72
N PHE A 95 9.75 9.37 9.60
CA PHE A 95 9.96 7.92 9.50
C PHE A 95 10.18 7.42 8.06
N ASN A 96 10.27 8.34 7.08
CA ASN A 96 10.38 8.00 5.65
C ASN A 96 9.27 7.05 5.15
N ILE A 97 8.08 7.17 5.71
CA ILE A 97 6.87 6.43 5.32
C ILE A 97 6.33 7.03 4.02
N GLN A 98 5.97 6.16 3.07
CA GLN A 98 5.58 6.59 1.72
C GLN A 98 4.09 6.91 1.57
N THR A 99 3.26 6.54 2.54
CA THR A 99 1.82 6.79 2.58
C THR A 99 1.51 8.27 2.35
N LYS A 100 0.59 8.55 1.44
CA LYS A 100 0.16 9.92 1.13
C LYS A 100 -1.04 10.30 1.98
N VAL A 101 -0.92 11.38 2.74
CA VAL A 101 -2.04 11.96 3.50
C VAL A 101 -2.86 12.86 2.58
N LEU A 102 -4.17 12.65 2.50
CA LEU A 102 -5.08 13.37 1.61
C LEU A 102 -6.39 13.73 2.30
N SER A 103 -7.01 14.82 1.86
CA SER A 103 -8.43 15.09 2.14
C SER A 103 -9.33 14.18 1.32
N VAL A 104 -10.61 14.06 1.70
CA VAL A 104 -11.60 13.30 0.92
C VAL A 104 -11.74 13.88 -0.49
N GLN A 105 -11.74 15.22 -0.63
CA GLN A 105 -11.84 15.89 -1.93
C GLN A 105 -10.63 15.59 -2.82
N ASP A 106 -9.41 15.65 -2.27
CA ASP A 106 -8.18 15.33 -3.01
C ASP A 106 -8.15 13.86 -3.43
N PHE A 107 -8.62 12.97 -2.55
CA PHE A 107 -8.72 11.55 -2.85
C PHE A 107 -9.70 11.31 -4.00
N ILE A 108 -10.90 11.90 -3.98
CA ILE A 108 -11.89 11.76 -5.05
C ILE A 108 -11.32 12.27 -6.38
N ALA A 109 -10.67 13.43 -6.38
CA ALA A 109 -10.05 14.00 -7.59
C ALA A 109 -9.00 13.05 -8.20
N ARG A 110 -8.21 12.36 -7.37
CA ARG A 110 -7.24 11.34 -7.83
C ARG A 110 -7.89 10.01 -8.20
N SER A 111 -8.99 9.66 -7.55
CA SER A 111 -9.67 8.37 -7.69
C SER A 111 -10.27 8.15 -9.08
N MET A 112 -10.61 9.22 -9.82
CA MET A 112 -11.11 9.10 -11.19
C MET A 112 -10.14 8.38 -12.14
N LEU A 113 -8.83 8.46 -11.87
CA LEU A 113 -7.79 7.75 -12.62
C LEU A 113 -7.54 6.33 -12.12
N LEU A 114 -7.93 6.03 -10.88
CA LEU A 114 -7.69 4.75 -10.21
C LEU A 114 -8.88 3.80 -10.38
N LEU A 115 -10.12 4.30 -10.31
CA LEU A 115 -11.30 3.44 -10.11
C LEU A 115 -12.02 2.98 -11.40
N LYS A 116 -11.71 3.56 -12.57
CA LYS A 116 -12.55 3.36 -13.78
C LYS A 116 -12.06 2.29 -14.77
N ASN A 117 -10.90 1.67 -14.57
CA ASN A 117 -10.25 0.97 -15.68
C ASN A 117 -10.63 -0.52 -15.81
N GLU A 118 -11.35 -1.13 -14.87
CA GLU A 118 -11.31 -2.61 -14.70
C GLU A 118 -12.62 -3.25 -14.22
N ASP A 119 -13.77 -2.61 -14.46
CA ASP A 119 -15.06 -3.23 -14.12
C ASP A 119 -15.45 -4.39 -15.07
N THR A 120 -14.81 -4.47 -16.25
CA THR A 120 -15.11 -5.47 -17.27
C THR A 120 -13.85 -6.11 -17.83
N ILE A 121 -13.98 -7.31 -18.39
CA ILE A 121 -12.90 -8.00 -19.11
C ILE A 121 -12.35 -7.15 -20.27
N ALA A 122 -13.22 -6.42 -20.99
CA ALA A 122 -12.84 -5.58 -22.11
C ALA A 122 -12.00 -4.38 -21.65
N SER A 123 -12.40 -3.73 -20.55
CA SER A 123 -11.64 -2.62 -19.98
C SER A 123 -10.30 -3.09 -19.40
N PHE A 124 -10.27 -4.27 -18.76
CA PHE A 124 -9.05 -4.92 -18.28
C PHE A 124 -8.04 -5.17 -19.42
N TYR A 125 -8.44 -5.87 -20.49
CA TYR A 125 -7.55 -6.13 -21.64
C TYR A 125 -7.16 -4.86 -22.39
N GLY A 126 -8.12 -3.94 -22.58
CA GLY A 126 -7.84 -2.62 -23.16
C GLY A 126 -6.77 -1.89 -22.35
N GLY A 127 -6.89 -1.97 -21.03
CA GLY A 127 -5.96 -1.41 -20.09
C GLY A 127 -4.55 -2.00 -20.15
N LEU A 128 -4.44 -3.33 -20.14
CA LEU A 128 -3.16 -4.02 -20.32
C LEU A 128 -2.53 -3.69 -21.67
N SER A 129 -3.32 -3.67 -22.75
CA SER A 129 -2.82 -3.33 -24.09
C SER A 129 -2.29 -1.89 -24.17
N PHE A 130 -2.94 -0.95 -23.47
CA PHE A 130 -2.49 0.43 -23.37
C PHE A 130 -1.17 0.52 -22.60
N SER A 131 -1.07 -0.18 -21.47
CA SER A 131 0.15 -0.24 -20.67
C SER A 131 1.30 -0.95 -21.40
N LEU A 132 1.04 -1.95 -22.24
CA LEU A 132 2.06 -2.55 -23.11
C LEU A 132 2.61 -1.57 -24.14
N LYS A 133 1.74 -0.71 -24.72
CA LYS A 133 2.12 0.25 -25.76
C LYS A 133 2.75 1.54 -25.22
N LYS A 134 2.35 1.97 -24.03
CA LYS A 134 2.70 3.28 -23.46
C LYS A 134 3.42 3.20 -22.11
N GLY A 135 3.52 2.01 -21.52
CA GLY A 135 4.23 1.79 -20.26
C GLY A 135 5.72 2.02 -20.39
N PHE A 136 6.37 2.23 -19.26
CA PHE A 136 7.80 2.50 -19.21
C PHE A 136 8.56 1.18 -19.06
N MET A 137 9.35 0.80 -20.05
CA MET A 137 10.19 -0.39 -20.00
C MET A 137 11.33 -0.17 -18.98
N ILE A 138 11.34 -0.95 -17.91
CA ILE A 138 12.36 -0.88 -16.86
C ILE A 138 13.56 -1.74 -17.23
N ASN A 139 13.30 -2.96 -17.72
CA ASN A 139 14.35 -3.92 -18.05
C ASN A 139 13.90 -4.80 -19.22
N GLN A 140 14.84 -5.13 -20.10
CA GLN A 140 14.68 -6.11 -21.15
C GLN A 140 15.92 -7.02 -21.16
N SER A 141 15.76 -8.25 -20.65
CA SER A 141 16.79 -9.28 -20.79
C SER A 141 16.56 -9.99 -22.12
N LEU A 142 17.50 -9.85 -23.06
CA LEU A 142 17.49 -10.59 -24.32
C LEU A 142 17.84 -12.06 -24.13
N LEU A 143 18.61 -12.39 -23.08
CA LEU A 143 19.02 -13.75 -22.75
C LEU A 143 17.85 -14.56 -22.17
N ASP A 144 17.06 -13.96 -21.29
CA ASP A 144 15.94 -14.64 -20.62
C ASP A 144 14.60 -14.39 -21.31
N GLN A 145 14.59 -13.63 -22.41
CA GLN A 145 13.38 -13.15 -23.09
C GLN A 145 12.34 -12.53 -22.12
N ARG A 146 12.83 -11.81 -21.11
CA ARG A 146 12.01 -11.16 -20.08
C ARG A 146 11.91 -9.67 -20.31
N GLN A 147 10.69 -9.15 -20.27
CA GLN A 147 10.43 -7.72 -20.34
C GLN A 147 9.70 -7.27 -19.07
N LEU A 148 10.30 -6.34 -18.34
CA LEU A 148 9.71 -5.71 -17.16
C LEU A 148 9.23 -4.31 -17.50
N ILE A 149 7.94 -4.06 -17.28
CA ILE A 149 7.26 -2.81 -17.61
C ILE A 149 6.65 -2.21 -16.34
N LYS A 150 6.90 -0.91 -16.13
CA LYS A 150 6.17 -0.10 -15.16
C LYS A 150 4.83 0.30 -15.76
N LEU A 151 3.76 -0.09 -15.08
CA LEU A 151 2.40 0.24 -15.48
C LEU A 151 2.14 1.74 -15.28
N LEU A 152 1.35 2.33 -16.19
CA LEU A 152 0.98 3.75 -16.11
C LEU A 152 -0.04 4.03 -15.00
N TYR A 153 -0.83 3.02 -14.64
CA TYR A 153 -1.74 3.01 -13.51
C TYR A 153 -1.72 1.61 -12.88
N PRO A 154 -2.05 1.48 -11.59
CA PRO A 154 -2.02 0.19 -10.91
C PRO A 154 -3.19 -0.69 -11.35
N VAL A 155 -2.89 -1.87 -11.90
CA VAL A 155 -3.91 -2.85 -12.25
C VAL A 155 -4.50 -3.48 -11.00
N PHE A 156 -5.82 -3.65 -10.96
CA PHE A 156 -6.62 -4.00 -9.79
C PHE A 156 -6.41 -3.08 -8.58
N ASN A 157 -5.98 -1.83 -8.81
CA ASN A 157 -5.52 -0.89 -7.78
C ASN A 157 -4.39 -1.45 -6.89
N TYR A 158 -3.63 -2.42 -7.39
CA TYR A 158 -2.61 -3.12 -6.61
C TYR A 158 -1.31 -3.31 -7.41
N TYR A 159 -1.40 -3.92 -8.58
CA TYR A 159 -0.26 -4.28 -9.41
C TYR A 159 0.31 -3.06 -10.14
N ASN A 160 1.56 -2.70 -9.87
CA ASN A 160 2.20 -1.55 -10.53
C ASN A 160 3.34 -1.96 -11.50
N ARG A 161 3.59 -3.27 -11.63
CA ARG A 161 4.54 -3.85 -12.57
C ARG A 161 3.87 -4.97 -13.36
N MET A 162 4.38 -5.13 -14.57
CA MET A 162 4.04 -6.23 -15.47
C MET A 162 5.33 -6.81 -16.01
N GLN A 163 5.44 -8.13 -15.97
CA GLN A 163 6.55 -8.88 -16.54
C GLN A 163 6.01 -9.84 -17.60
N ILE A 164 6.63 -9.82 -18.78
CA ILE A 164 6.36 -10.76 -19.85
C ILE A 164 7.48 -11.79 -19.82
N ASN A 165 7.13 -13.05 -19.68
CA ASN A 165 8.07 -14.16 -19.76
C ASN A 165 7.78 -14.96 -21.02
N GLN A 166 8.84 -15.31 -21.75
CA GLN A 166 8.78 -16.28 -22.83
C GLN A 166 9.67 -17.45 -22.47
N ASN A 167 9.07 -18.62 -22.30
CA ASN A 167 9.76 -19.87 -21.99
C ASN A 167 9.38 -20.93 -23.04
N GLU A 168 10.07 -22.08 -23.03
CA GLU A 168 9.75 -23.23 -23.90
C GLU A 168 8.30 -23.74 -23.76
N ARG A 169 7.66 -23.45 -22.61
CA ARG A 169 6.28 -23.85 -22.30
C ARG A 169 5.20 -22.89 -22.80
N GLY A 170 5.59 -21.75 -23.40
CA GLY A 170 4.66 -20.71 -23.85
C GLY A 170 4.99 -19.33 -23.28
N GLN A 171 4.06 -18.40 -23.50
CA GLN A 171 4.20 -17.02 -23.04
C GLN A 171 3.35 -16.82 -21.78
N SER A 172 3.86 -16.08 -20.81
CA SER A 172 3.08 -15.66 -19.66
C SER A 172 3.24 -14.18 -19.36
N ILE A 173 2.18 -13.60 -18.79
CA ILE A 173 2.18 -12.24 -18.25
C ILE A 173 1.98 -12.35 -16.75
N GLN A 174 2.92 -11.77 -16.00
CA GLN A 174 2.87 -11.66 -14.54
C GLN A 174 2.63 -10.22 -14.14
N LEU A 175 1.70 -10.00 -13.23
CA LEU A 175 1.42 -8.71 -12.61
C LEU A 175 1.80 -8.78 -11.13
N PHE A 176 2.57 -7.80 -10.66
CA PHE A 176 3.02 -7.73 -9.28
C PHE A 176 3.17 -6.28 -8.80
N LYS A 177 3.24 -6.08 -7.47
CA LYS A 177 3.51 -4.77 -6.85
C LYS A 177 4.99 -4.70 -6.47
N SER A 178 5.73 -3.71 -6.99
CA SER A 178 7.11 -3.42 -6.57
C SER A 178 7.08 -2.33 -5.50
N TYR A 179 7.09 -2.73 -4.23
CA TYR A 179 7.50 -1.89 -3.11
C TYR A 179 8.14 -2.79 -2.06
N GLU A 180 9.04 -2.23 -1.25
CA GLU A 180 9.39 -2.86 0.02
C GLU A 180 8.12 -2.82 0.87
N ILE A 181 7.36 -3.92 0.87
CA ILE A 181 6.30 -4.08 1.85
C ILE A 181 7.05 -4.41 3.14
N SER A 182 7.36 -3.37 3.93
CA SER A 182 7.99 -3.53 5.24
C SER A 182 7.06 -4.21 6.26
N TYR A 183 5.81 -4.46 5.86
CA TYR A 183 4.77 -5.10 6.65
C TYR A 183 4.20 -6.28 5.85
N GLY A 184 3.62 -7.29 6.52
CA GLY A 184 2.91 -8.35 5.82
C GLY A 184 1.79 -7.81 4.93
N ILE A 185 1.34 -8.60 3.97
CA ILE A 185 0.18 -8.24 3.14
C ILE A 185 -1.09 -8.37 3.97
N MET A 186 -1.98 -7.38 3.88
CA MET A 186 -3.23 -7.43 4.63
C MET A 186 -4.19 -8.44 4.02
N PHE A 187 -4.81 -9.25 4.88
CA PHE A 187 -5.78 -10.25 4.47
C PHE A 187 -6.92 -9.64 3.63
N ALA A 188 -7.42 -8.48 4.05
CA ALA A 188 -8.44 -7.72 3.33
C ALA A 188 -8.04 -7.33 1.89
N GLU A 189 -6.75 -7.13 1.61
CA GLU A 189 -6.27 -6.86 0.25
C GLU A 189 -6.40 -8.09 -0.64
N ILE A 190 -6.09 -9.29 -0.13
CA ILE A 190 -6.26 -10.56 -0.86
C ILE A 190 -7.74 -10.77 -1.19
N ALA A 191 -8.63 -10.62 -0.21
CA ALA A 191 -10.07 -10.76 -0.45
C ALA A 191 -10.59 -9.78 -1.50
N LEU A 192 -10.13 -8.52 -1.45
CA LEU A 192 -10.50 -7.51 -2.44
C LEU A 192 -9.98 -7.87 -3.84
N LEU A 193 -8.75 -8.38 -3.95
CA LEU A 193 -8.17 -8.84 -5.21
C LEU A 193 -8.95 -10.02 -5.80
N ILE A 194 -9.30 -11.00 -4.97
CA ILE A 194 -10.12 -12.15 -5.39
C ILE A 194 -11.47 -11.66 -5.93
N SER A 195 -12.16 -10.78 -5.20
CA SER A 195 -13.45 -10.24 -5.63
C SER A 195 -13.36 -9.48 -6.97
N LYS A 196 -12.28 -8.73 -7.19
CA LYS A 196 -12.03 -8.05 -8.47
C LYS A 196 -11.75 -9.04 -9.60
N CYS A 197 -10.94 -10.06 -9.33
CA CYS A 197 -10.66 -11.13 -10.30
C CYS A 197 -11.95 -11.88 -10.66
N GLU A 198 -12.82 -12.17 -9.70
CA GLU A 198 -14.10 -12.84 -9.96
C GLU A 198 -15.06 -12.00 -10.80
N ARG A 199 -15.07 -10.67 -10.58
CA ARG A 199 -15.85 -9.74 -11.41
C ARG A 199 -15.38 -9.72 -12.86
N VAL A 200 -14.08 -9.83 -13.09
CA VAL A 200 -13.47 -9.72 -14.42
C VAL A 200 -13.44 -11.06 -15.15
N PHE A 201 -13.01 -12.14 -14.49
CA PHE A 201 -12.77 -13.46 -15.11
C PHE A 201 -13.93 -14.44 -14.90
N GLY A 202 -14.84 -14.16 -13.96
CA GLY A 202 -15.91 -15.06 -13.54
C GLY A 202 -15.52 -15.88 -12.30
N ARG A 203 -16.34 -16.90 -11.97
CA ARG A 203 -16.14 -17.71 -10.76
C ARG A 203 -14.83 -18.51 -10.83
N ALA A 204 -14.10 -18.57 -9.72
CA ALA A 204 -12.89 -19.38 -9.61
C ALA A 204 -13.21 -20.88 -9.77
N ILE A 205 -12.27 -21.64 -10.34
CA ILE A 205 -12.45 -23.08 -10.62
C ILE A 205 -11.96 -23.99 -9.49
N ASP A 206 -11.20 -23.45 -8.55
CA ASP A 206 -10.44 -24.25 -7.58
C ASP A 206 -11.26 -24.77 -6.40
N LEU A 207 -12.60 -24.59 -6.42
CA LEU A 207 -13.58 -25.09 -5.42
C LEU A 207 -13.20 -24.81 -3.95
N LYS A 208 -12.23 -23.92 -3.70
CA LYS A 208 -11.86 -23.50 -2.36
C LYS A 208 -12.99 -22.67 -1.81
N ASP A 209 -13.56 -23.10 -0.69
CA ASP A 209 -14.57 -22.34 0.03
C ASP A 209 -14.06 -20.91 0.29
N GLU A 210 -15.00 -19.97 0.43
CA GLU A 210 -14.75 -18.66 1.07
C GLU A 210 -14.34 -18.81 2.56
N GLU A 211 -13.88 -20.00 2.96
CA GLU A 211 -13.45 -20.31 4.33
C GLU A 211 -12.57 -19.18 4.80
N LYS A 212 -13.09 -18.54 5.86
CA LYS A 212 -12.63 -17.32 6.49
C LYS A 212 -11.14 -17.31 6.48
N LEU A 213 -10.69 -16.69 5.42
CA LEU A 213 -9.37 -16.40 4.99
C LEU A 213 -8.78 -15.70 6.23
N SER A 214 -8.13 -16.50 7.08
CA SER A 214 -7.95 -16.17 8.49
C SER A 214 -6.92 -15.07 8.58
N GLU A 215 -7.06 -14.17 9.56
CA GLU A 215 -6.27 -12.94 9.68
C GLU A 215 -4.75 -13.16 9.70
N PHE A 216 -4.28 -14.41 9.82
CA PHE A 216 -2.87 -14.79 9.87
C PHE A 216 -2.58 -16.12 9.15
N LYS A 217 -3.16 -16.37 7.97
CA LYS A 217 -2.68 -17.51 7.17
C LYS A 217 -1.30 -17.16 6.59
N GLU A 218 -0.26 -17.86 7.07
CA GLU A 218 1.05 -17.85 6.43
C GLU A 218 0.96 -18.64 5.12
N TYR A 219 1.32 -17.99 4.01
CA TYR A 219 1.41 -18.64 2.71
C TYR A 219 2.84 -19.11 2.45
N GLU A 220 2.99 -20.31 1.91
CA GLU A 220 4.28 -20.79 1.44
C GLU A 220 4.66 -20.12 0.10
N ASP A 221 5.96 -20.07 -0.20
CA ASP A 221 6.44 -19.54 -1.46
C ASP A 221 5.99 -20.43 -2.64
N GLY A 222 5.30 -19.83 -3.60
CA GLY A 222 4.64 -20.53 -4.71
C GLY A 222 3.24 -21.06 -4.37
N GLU A 223 2.68 -20.80 -3.18
CA GLU A 223 1.35 -21.27 -2.84
C GLU A 223 0.28 -20.57 -3.70
N PHE A 224 -0.54 -21.37 -4.39
CA PHE A 224 -1.66 -20.87 -5.17
C PHE A 224 -2.80 -20.45 -4.26
N ILE A 225 -3.23 -19.19 -4.39
CA ILE A 225 -4.36 -18.61 -3.65
C ILE A 225 -5.67 -19.00 -4.34
N ARG A 226 -5.81 -18.65 -5.62
CA ARG A 226 -7.00 -18.91 -6.46
C ARG A 226 -6.64 -19.10 -7.94
N THR A 227 -7.50 -19.83 -8.66
CA THR A 227 -7.31 -20.10 -10.09
C THR A 227 -8.61 -19.86 -10.87
N TRP A 228 -8.48 -19.27 -12.05
CA TRP A 228 -9.55 -19.03 -13.00
C TRP A 228 -9.19 -19.58 -14.38
N LYS A 229 -10.22 -19.98 -15.14
CA LYS A 229 -10.12 -20.27 -16.57
C LYS A 229 -11.03 -19.32 -17.33
N HIS A 230 -10.45 -18.55 -18.25
CA HIS A 230 -11.21 -17.61 -19.05
C HIS A 230 -10.70 -17.59 -20.50
N ASN A 231 -11.56 -17.88 -21.47
CA ASN A 231 -11.24 -17.91 -22.91
C ASN A 231 -9.97 -18.72 -23.27
N GLY A 232 -9.76 -19.86 -22.60
CA GLY A 232 -8.60 -20.72 -22.82
C GLY A 232 -7.31 -20.27 -22.10
N LEU A 233 -7.34 -19.14 -21.39
CA LEU A 233 -6.24 -18.70 -20.53
C LEU A 233 -6.37 -19.31 -19.14
N ASP A 234 -5.24 -19.79 -18.64
CA ASP A 234 -5.08 -20.19 -17.24
C ASP A 234 -4.56 -18.99 -16.44
N ILE A 235 -5.36 -18.56 -15.46
CA ILE A 235 -5.08 -17.39 -14.64
C ILE A 235 -4.93 -17.84 -13.19
N THR A 236 -3.78 -17.55 -12.58
CA THR A 236 -3.46 -17.97 -11.22
C THR A 236 -3.04 -16.78 -10.37
N LEU A 237 -3.64 -16.65 -9.20
CA LEU A 237 -3.18 -15.76 -8.14
C LEU A 237 -2.32 -16.57 -7.16
N SER A 238 -1.05 -16.22 -7.04
CA SER A 238 -0.05 -16.92 -6.23
C SER A 238 0.61 -15.99 -5.21
N TRP A 239 1.10 -16.60 -4.13
CA TRP A 239 2.05 -15.98 -3.23
C TRP A 239 3.46 -16.35 -3.68
N GLU A 240 4.33 -15.37 -3.94
CA GLU A 240 5.69 -15.62 -4.43
C GLU A 240 6.70 -14.73 -3.70
N LYS A 241 7.95 -15.17 -3.61
CA LYS A 241 9.07 -14.33 -3.20
C LYS A 241 9.75 -13.72 -4.42
N ASN A 242 9.92 -12.40 -4.41
CA ASN A 242 10.68 -11.72 -5.44
C ASN A 242 12.20 -12.02 -5.30
N THR A 243 13.01 -11.53 -6.25
CA THR A 243 14.47 -11.72 -6.24
C THR A 243 15.19 -11.12 -5.02
N LEU A 244 14.51 -10.25 -4.27
CA LEU A 244 14.99 -9.66 -3.01
C LEU A 244 14.50 -10.44 -1.78
N GLY A 245 13.84 -11.58 -1.97
CA GLY A 245 13.29 -12.42 -0.90
C GLY A 245 12.01 -11.88 -0.27
N GLN A 246 11.40 -10.84 -0.83
CA GLN A 246 10.18 -10.22 -0.31
C GLN A 246 8.95 -10.95 -0.83
N SER A 247 8.01 -11.20 0.08
CA SER A 247 6.74 -11.83 -0.27
C SER A 247 5.84 -10.86 -1.03
N ILE A 248 5.33 -11.30 -2.17
CA ILE A 248 4.47 -10.54 -3.07
C ILE A 248 3.30 -11.41 -3.54
N ILE A 249 2.18 -10.77 -3.84
CA ILE A 249 1.10 -11.42 -4.58
C ILE A 249 1.35 -11.21 -6.06
N VAL A 250 1.28 -12.31 -6.81
CA VAL A 250 1.47 -12.33 -8.26
C VAL A 250 0.20 -12.83 -8.93
N LEU A 251 -0.26 -12.12 -9.94
CA LEU A 251 -1.28 -12.63 -10.87
C LEU A 251 -0.59 -13.04 -12.16
N THR A 252 -0.62 -14.34 -12.46
CA THR A 252 0.00 -14.91 -13.65
C THR A 252 -1.08 -15.35 -14.64
N MET A 253 -0.93 -14.96 -15.90
CA MET A 253 -1.79 -15.37 -17.02
C MET A 253 -0.94 -16.14 -18.03
N TRP A 254 -1.32 -17.40 -18.31
CA TRP A 254 -0.66 -18.27 -19.27
C TRP A 254 -1.41 -18.30 -20.60
N PHE A 255 -0.65 -18.20 -21.70
CA PHE A 255 -1.11 -18.21 -23.09
C PHE A 255 -0.60 -19.44 -23.83
#